data_AF-A0A3M8P3J1-F1
#
_entry.id   AF-A0A3M8P3J1-F1
#
_cell.length_a   1.000
_cell.length_b   1.000
_cell.length_c   1.000
_cell.angle_alpha   90.00
_cell.angle_beta   90.00
_cell.angle_gamma   90.00
#
_symmetry.space_group_name_H-M   'P 1'
#
loop_
_entity.id
_entity.type
_entity.pdbx_description
1 polymer ?
#
loop_
_entity_poly.entity_id
_entity_poly.type
_entity_poly.pdbx_seq_one_letter_code
_entity_poly.pdbx_strand_id
1 'polypeptide(L)'
;MLYGSKKDSLPEEEVLEYWFNGEETMEKNFLYNGIFMSLLVPNAKAYEFTMDGFSLSFKRKDMIQQLEETFADFPTDEAAWDQQAIQEFIDRNHESIKEMVNSAEQRKDFFQQGPLTPPLK
;
A
#
# COMPACT_ATOMS: atom_id res chain seq x y z
N MET A 1 15.26 16.82 -34.45
CA MET A 1 15.93 15.77 -33.65
C MET A 1 16.03 16.27 -32.22
N LEU A 2 15.14 15.82 -31.33
CA LEU A 2 15.25 16.10 -29.90
C LEU A 2 16.10 15.01 -29.26
N TYR A 3 17.29 15.41 -28.81
CA TYR A 3 18.10 14.64 -27.87
C TYR A 3 17.45 14.74 -26.49
N GLY A 4 16.99 13.63 -25.92
CA GLY A 4 16.60 13.59 -24.50
C GLY A 4 15.36 12.78 -24.11
N SER A 5 14.69 12.07 -25.03
CA SER A 5 13.70 11.05 -24.65
C SER A 5 14.42 9.88 -23.95
N LYS A 6 14.50 9.95 -22.61
CA LYS A 6 14.95 8.82 -21.79
C LYS A 6 13.90 7.72 -21.84
N LYS A 7 14.43 6.52 -22.02
CA LYS A 7 13.83 5.30 -22.54
C LYS A 7 13.56 4.29 -21.42
N ASP A 8 13.61 4.71 -20.15
CA ASP A 8 13.78 3.82 -19.00
C ASP A 8 12.85 4.15 -17.81
N SER A 9 11.67 4.72 -18.07
CA SER A 9 10.60 4.77 -17.07
C SER A 9 9.32 4.31 -17.73
N LEU A 10 8.76 3.19 -17.24
CA LEU A 10 7.44 2.73 -17.64
C LEU A 10 6.44 3.86 -17.36
N PRO A 11 5.61 4.25 -18.35
CA PRO A 11 4.45 5.11 -18.13
C PRO A 11 3.64 4.62 -16.93
N GLU A 12 3.07 5.55 -16.15
CA GLU A 12 2.17 5.21 -15.05
C GLU A 12 1.07 4.25 -15.50
N GLU A 13 0.56 4.43 -16.73
CA GLU A 13 -0.43 3.55 -17.35
C GLU A 13 0.10 2.13 -17.62
N GLU A 14 1.37 1.94 -17.97
CA GLU A 14 2.00 0.61 -18.14
C GLU A 14 2.32 -0.04 -16.79
N VAL A 15 2.66 0.75 -15.76
CA VAL A 15 2.79 0.25 -14.39
C VAL A 15 1.44 -0.21 -13.87
N LEU A 16 0.40 0.62 -14.02
CA LEU A 16 -0.96 0.25 -13.69
C LEU A 16 -1.38 -1.00 -14.50
N GLU A 17 -1.18 -1.03 -15.82
CA GLU A 17 -1.51 -2.21 -16.62
C GLU A 17 -0.76 -3.45 -16.16
N TYR A 18 0.52 -3.38 -15.79
CA TYR A 18 1.28 -4.52 -15.27
C TYR A 18 0.74 -5.08 -13.93
N TRP A 19 0.24 -4.21 -13.06
CA TRP A 19 -0.36 -4.60 -11.78
C TRP A 19 -1.83 -5.04 -11.92
N PHE A 20 -2.58 -4.37 -12.80
CA PHE A 20 -3.98 -4.60 -13.11
C PHE A 20 -4.18 -5.55 -14.32
N ASN A 21 -3.12 -6.23 -14.83
CA ASN A 21 -3.17 -7.10 -16.03
C ASN A 21 -4.01 -8.38 -15.86
N GLY A 22 -4.66 -8.53 -14.70
CA GLY A 22 -5.52 -9.66 -14.38
C GLY A 22 -4.87 -10.72 -13.50
N GLU A 23 -3.56 -10.68 -13.24
CA GLU A 23 -2.94 -11.45 -12.16
C GLU A 23 -2.96 -10.63 -10.85
N GLU A 24 -4.17 -10.47 -10.28
CA GLU A 24 -4.45 -9.69 -9.05
C GLU A 24 -3.54 -10.03 -7.84
N THR A 25 -2.78 -11.13 -7.92
CA THR A 25 -1.85 -11.61 -6.91
C THR A 25 -0.81 -10.57 -6.50
N MET A 26 -0.28 -9.77 -7.44
CA MET A 26 0.77 -8.80 -7.10
C MET A 26 0.21 -7.67 -6.22
N GLU A 27 -0.88 -7.04 -6.65
CA GLU A 27 -1.58 -5.98 -5.90
C GLU A 27 -2.03 -6.46 -4.53
N LYS A 28 -2.58 -7.67 -4.48
CA LYS A 28 -2.99 -8.31 -3.23
C LYS A 28 -1.81 -8.43 -2.27
N ASN A 29 -0.67 -8.93 -2.75
CA ASN A 29 0.53 -9.09 -1.94
C ASN A 29 1.07 -7.75 -1.45
N PHE A 30 1.11 -6.74 -2.31
CA PHE A 30 1.59 -5.41 -1.94
C PHE A 30 0.69 -4.77 -0.89
N LEU A 31 -0.62 -4.73 -1.13
CA LEU A 31 -1.56 -4.12 -0.21
C LEU A 31 -1.57 -4.87 1.13
N TYR A 32 -1.62 -6.20 1.11
CA TYR A 32 -1.53 -7.03 2.32
C TYR A 32 -0.27 -6.71 3.11
N ASN A 33 0.91 -6.80 2.49
CA ASN A 33 2.17 -6.52 3.16
C ASN A 33 2.25 -5.07 3.64
N GLY A 34 1.74 -4.12 2.86
CA GLY A 34 1.77 -2.71 3.20
C GLY A 34 0.95 -2.37 4.45
N ILE A 35 -0.23 -2.99 4.59
CA ILE A 35 -1.07 -2.89 5.79
C ILE A 35 -0.32 -3.44 6.99
N PHE A 36 0.14 -4.69 6.92
CA PHE A 36 0.81 -5.35 8.04
C PHE A 36 2.08 -4.63 8.47
N MET A 37 2.91 -4.17 7.53
CA MET A 37 4.09 -3.38 7.87
C MET A 37 3.71 -2.07 8.57
N SER A 38 2.69 -1.37 8.11
CA SER A 38 2.24 -0.11 8.70
C SER A 38 1.72 -0.27 10.13
N LEU A 39 1.07 -1.40 10.41
CA LEU A 39 0.61 -1.75 11.75
C LEU A 39 1.78 -2.17 12.65
N LEU A 40 2.65 -3.07 12.17
CA LEU A 40 3.65 -3.75 13.00
C LEU A 40 4.96 -2.97 13.16
N VAL A 41 5.24 -1.99 12.29
CA VAL A 41 6.47 -1.18 12.34
C VAL A 41 6.09 0.29 12.59
N PRO A 42 5.71 0.65 13.83
CA PRO A 42 5.13 1.97 14.14
C PRO A 42 6.08 3.12 13.80
N ASN A 43 7.39 2.91 13.93
CA ASN A 43 8.42 3.94 13.76
C ASN A 43 8.81 4.19 12.30
N ALA A 44 8.27 3.45 11.33
CA ALA A 44 8.55 3.68 9.93
C ALA A 44 7.81 4.92 9.42
N LYS A 45 8.51 5.77 8.66
CA LYS A 45 7.91 6.93 8.00
C LYS A 45 7.29 6.57 6.65
N ALA A 46 7.93 5.66 5.93
CA ALA A 46 7.52 5.18 4.63
C ALA A 46 8.13 3.80 4.37
N TYR A 47 7.58 3.12 3.39
CA TYR A 47 8.09 1.86 2.87
C TYR A 47 8.32 2.02 1.38
N GLU A 48 9.35 1.36 0.88
CA GLU A 48 9.69 1.34 -0.53
C GLU A 48 9.90 -0.11 -0.96
N PHE A 49 9.31 -0.47 -2.10
CA PHE A 49 9.44 -1.76 -2.74
C PHE A 49 10.05 -1.54 -4.11
N THR A 50 11.23 -2.09 -4.32
CA THR A 50 11.90 -2.11 -5.62
C THR A 50 11.75 -3.48 -6.25
N MET A 51 11.28 -3.52 -7.48
CA MET A 51 11.15 -4.71 -8.32
C MET A 51 11.78 -4.44 -9.69
N ASP A 52 11.91 -5.48 -10.53
CA ASP A 52 12.60 -5.38 -11.83
C ASP A 52 12.01 -4.25 -12.70
N GLY A 53 12.69 -3.09 -12.70
CA GLY A 53 12.38 -1.92 -13.52
C GLY A 53 11.50 -0.85 -12.87
N PHE A 54 11.00 -1.03 -11.65
CA PHE A 54 10.15 -0.02 -11.00
C PHE A 54 10.26 -0.03 -9.46
N SER A 55 9.89 1.08 -8.83
CA SER A 55 9.81 1.20 -7.38
C SER A 55 8.52 1.88 -6.97
N LEU A 56 7.94 1.40 -5.88
CA LEU A 56 6.74 1.96 -5.28
C LEU A 56 7.06 2.33 -3.84
N SER A 57 6.59 3.50 -3.41
CA SER A 57 6.67 3.87 -2.01
C SER A 57 5.33 4.36 -1.50
N PHE A 58 5.08 4.16 -0.21
CA PHE A 58 3.95 4.78 0.48
C PHE A 58 4.37 5.22 1.87
N LYS A 59 3.74 6.28 2.38
CA LYS A 59 3.98 6.74 3.74
C LYS A 59 3.10 5.93 4.69
N ARG A 60 3.67 5.55 5.84
CA ARG A 60 2.92 4.85 6.88
C ARG A 60 1.65 5.61 7.27
N LYS A 61 1.76 6.93 7.42
CA LYS A 61 0.63 7.79 7.83
C LYS A 61 -0.57 7.72 6.88
N ASP A 62 -0.32 7.56 5.58
CA ASP A 62 -1.37 7.53 4.56
C ASP A 62 -2.10 6.18 4.63
N MET A 63 -1.35 5.07 4.84
CA MET A 63 -1.93 3.75 5.11
C MET A 63 -2.76 3.73 6.40
N ILE A 64 -2.24 4.33 7.48
CA ILE A 64 -2.95 4.39 8.77
C ILE A 64 -4.25 5.16 8.64
N GLN A 65 -4.25 6.31 7.96
CA GLN A 65 -5.47 7.09 7.72
C GLN A 65 -6.53 6.26 6.98
N GLN A 66 -6.13 5.50 5.96
CA GLN A 66 -7.07 4.66 5.23
C GLN A 66 -7.62 3.52 6.09
N LEU A 67 -6.80 2.94 6.97
CA LEU A 67 -7.26 1.92 7.92
C LEU A 67 -8.22 2.51 8.96
N GLU A 68 -7.98 3.72 9.45
CA GLU A 68 -8.88 4.46 10.34
C GLU A 68 -10.23 4.75 9.67
N GLU A 69 -10.23 5.11 8.38
CA GLU A 69 -11.44 5.35 7.60
C GLU A 69 -12.22 4.04 7.30
N THR A 70 -11.51 2.92 7.17
CA THR A 70 -12.10 1.62 6.81
C THR A 70 -12.62 0.86 8.03
N PHE A 71 -11.89 0.91 9.16
CA PHE A 71 -12.16 0.13 10.35
C PHE A 71 -12.59 1.03 11.51
N ALA A 72 -13.88 0.99 11.84
CA ALA A 72 -14.45 1.79 12.92
C ALA A 72 -13.86 1.47 14.31
N ASP A 73 -13.26 0.29 14.49
CA ASP A 73 -12.61 -0.15 15.73
C ASP A 73 -11.08 -0.01 15.71
N PHE A 74 -10.54 0.75 14.74
CA PHE A 74 -9.11 1.02 14.65
C PHE A 74 -8.58 1.68 15.94
N PRO A 75 -7.45 1.23 16.52
CA PRO A 75 -6.85 1.84 17.71
C PRO A 75 -6.42 3.28 17.42
N THR A 76 -6.88 4.23 18.23
CA THR A 76 -6.58 5.67 18.08
C THR A 76 -5.67 6.19 19.19
N ASP A 77 -5.14 7.39 19.01
CA ASP A 77 -4.26 8.08 19.97
C ASP A 77 -3.08 7.20 20.41
N GLU A 78 -2.85 7.04 21.71
CA GLU A 78 -1.76 6.22 22.25
C GLU A 78 -1.90 4.73 21.90
N ALA A 79 -3.13 4.23 21.72
CA ALA A 79 -3.38 2.83 21.37
C ALA A 79 -2.96 2.49 19.94
N ALA A 80 -2.87 3.48 19.03
CA ALA A 80 -2.31 3.30 17.69
C ALA A 80 -0.80 2.97 17.69
N TRP A 81 -0.14 3.18 18.85
CA TRP A 81 1.28 2.94 19.07
C TRP A 81 1.53 1.79 20.05
N ASP A 82 0.48 1.25 20.65
CA ASP A 82 0.57 0.13 21.58
C ASP A 82 0.58 -1.20 20.82
N GLN A 83 1.61 -2.01 21.07
CA GLN A 83 1.79 -3.27 20.37
C GLN A 83 0.64 -4.25 20.64
N GLN A 84 0.11 -4.28 21.87
CA GLN A 84 -0.97 -5.20 22.22
C GLN A 84 -2.28 -4.78 21.56
N ALA A 85 -2.63 -3.50 21.61
CA ALA A 85 -3.83 -2.97 20.98
C ALA A 85 -3.82 -3.20 19.45
N ILE A 86 -2.66 -3.01 18.80
CA ILE A 86 -2.50 -3.29 17.38
C ILE A 86 -2.61 -4.79 17.08
N GLN A 87 -2.03 -5.66 17.92
CA GLN A 87 -2.17 -7.10 17.75
C GLN A 87 -3.63 -7.55 17.90
N GLU A 88 -4.34 -7.06 18.91
CA GLU A 88 -5.77 -7.35 19.12
C GLU A 88 -6.64 -6.82 17.98
N PHE A 89 -6.28 -5.67 17.40
CA PHE A 89 -6.93 -5.17 16.19
C PHE A 89 -6.70 -6.11 15.00
N ILE A 90 -5.46 -6.51 14.75
CA ILE A 90 -5.10 -7.44 13.67
C ILE A 90 -5.87 -8.76 13.81
N ASP A 91 -5.86 -9.35 15.01
CA ASP A 91 -6.46 -10.66 15.25
C ASP A 91 -7.99 -10.62 15.03
N ARG A 92 -8.65 -9.54 15.44
CA ARG A 92 -10.09 -9.34 15.23
C ARG A 92 -10.46 -9.07 13.78
N ASN A 93 -9.65 -8.29 13.07
CA ASN A 93 -9.96 -7.80 11.72
C ASN A 93 -9.26 -8.56 10.59
N HIS A 94 -8.54 -9.65 10.89
CA HIS A 94 -7.72 -10.37 9.91
C HIS A 94 -8.50 -10.80 8.66
N GLU A 95 -9.71 -11.35 8.82
CA GLU A 95 -10.53 -11.76 7.67
C GLU A 95 -11.06 -10.55 6.89
N SER A 96 -11.48 -9.48 7.56
CA SER A 96 -11.89 -8.24 6.90
C SER A 96 -10.75 -7.56 6.14
N ILE A 97 -9.52 -7.62 6.66
CA ILE A 97 -8.31 -7.19 5.93
C ILE A 97 -8.11 -8.04 4.68
N LYS A 98 -8.29 -9.37 4.75
CA LYS A 98 -8.21 -10.23 3.57
C LYS A 98 -9.31 -9.91 2.56
N GLU A 99 -10.53 -9.65 3.01
CA GLU A 99 -11.65 -9.27 2.13
C GLU A 99 -11.36 -7.95 1.40
N MET A 100 -10.87 -6.94 2.12
CA MET A 100 -10.44 -5.67 1.55
C MET A 100 -9.35 -5.86 0.48
N VAL A 101 -8.32 -6.65 0.81
CA VAL A 101 -7.23 -6.98 -0.14
C VAL A 101 -7.76 -7.72 -1.37
N ASN A 102 -8.75 -8.61 -1.21
CA ASN A 102 -9.31 -9.36 -2.33
C ASN A 102 -10.33 -8.57 -3.16
N SER A 103 -10.87 -7.46 -2.65
CA SER A 103 -11.80 -6.61 -3.40
C SER A 103 -11.09 -5.76 -4.45
N ALA A 104 -11.43 -5.96 -5.73
CA ALA A 104 -10.86 -5.19 -6.84
C ALA A 104 -11.18 -3.70 -6.75
N GLU A 105 -12.36 -3.34 -6.24
CA GLU A 105 -12.77 -1.95 -6.01
C GLU A 105 -11.89 -1.29 -4.95
N GLN A 106 -11.71 -1.95 -3.80
CA GLN A 106 -10.88 -1.45 -2.70
C GLN A 106 -9.40 -1.32 -3.10
N ARG A 107 -8.87 -2.29 -3.86
CA ARG A 107 -7.51 -2.18 -4.41
C ARG A 107 -7.39 -0.98 -5.34
N LYS A 108 -8.34 -0.82 -6.27
CA LYS A 108 -8.33 0.32 -7.19
C LYS A 108 -8.36 1.64 -6.43
N ASP A 109 -9.24 1.78 -5.44
CA ASP A 109 -9.33 2.99 -4.62
C ASP A 109 -8.02 3.27 -3.87
N PHE A 110 -7.41 2.24 -3.27
CA PHE A 110 -6.10 2.34 -2.61
C PHE A 110 -5.01 2.87 -3.57
N PHE A 111 -4.86 2.24 -4.73
CA PHE A 111 -3.79 2.58 -5.67
C PHE A 111 -4.06 3.88 -6.44
N GLN A 112 -5.31 4.33 -6.56
CA GLN A 112 -5.65 5.64 -7.13
C GLN A 112 -5.43 6.79 -6.15
N GLN A 113 -5.55 6.55 -4.84
CA GLN A 113 -5.40 7.58 -3.80
C GLN A 113 -3.98 7.69 -3.24
N GLY A 114 -3.16 6.64 -3.34
CA GLY A 114 -1.81 6.59 -2.79
C GLY A 114 -0.77 7.37 -3.63
N PRO A 115 0.28 7.94 -3.01
CA PRO A 115 1.37 8.54 -3.76
C PRO A 115 2.25 7.44 -4.35
N LEU A 116 1.85 6.87 -5.49
CA LEU A 116 2.74 6.07 -6.34
C LEU A 116 3.81 7.02 -6.86
N THR A 117 4.89 7.14 -6.10
CA THR A 117 6.03 7.97 -6.51
C THR A 117 6.91 7.10 -7.38
N PRO A 118 7.01 7.37 -8.69
CA PRO A 118 8.01 6.71 -9.51
C PRO A 118 9.42 6.99 -8.95
N PRO A 119 10.38 6.09 -9.17
CA PRO A 119 11.68 6.11 -8.49
C PRO A 119 12.39 7.46 -8.57
N LEU A 120 13.09 7.82 -7.48
CA LEU A 120 14.06 8.91 -7.50
C LEU A 120 15.21 8.53 -8.44
N LYS A 121 15.39 9.33 -9.48
CA LYS A 121 16.48 9.22 -10.47
C LYS A 121 17.87 9.37 -9.86
#